data_AF-A0A0F9AG11-F1
#
_entry.id   AF-A0A0F9AG11-F1
#
_cell.length_a   1.000
_cell.length_b   1.000
_cell.length_c   1.000
_cell.angle_alpha   90.00
_cell.angle_beta   90.00
_cell.angle_gamma   90.00
#
_symmetry.space_group_name_H-M   'P 1'
#
loop_
_entity.id
_entity.type
_entity.pdbx_description
1 polymer ?
#
loop_
_entity_poly.entity_id
_entity_poly.type
_entity_poly.pdbx_seq_one_letter_code
_entity_poly.pdbx_strand_id
1 'polypeptide(L)'
;MTGTAGRPGHALVGTMIFLVLGMMLWAAVHQQSSSHLRSETALRVREEQAAPLKSAMAWCLALLTTGDPPGGLGRTYECLMAVDGVEYVAIFNRPSPFNYTIQVRPKVQGQDDLLPTAPETFGG
;
A
#
# COMPACT_ATOMS: atom_id res chain seq x y z
N MET A 1 59.69 -5.95 -41.39
CA MET A 1 59.60 -6.34 -39.97
C MET A 1 58.16 -6.69 -39.66
N THR A 2 57.99 -7.86 -39.07
CA THR A 2 56.77 -8.63 -38.80
C THR A 2 55.83 -7.94 -37.79
N GLY A 3 54.51 -7.99 -38.03
CA GLY A 3 53.51 -7.48 -37.09
C GLY A 3 52.07 -7.89 -37.41
N THR A 4 51.79 -9.19 -37.33
CA THR A 4 50.47 -9.85 -37.22
C THR A 4 49.39 -9.56 -38.28
N ALA A 5 49.16 -10.59 -39.10
CA ALA A 5 47.95 -10.79 -39.87
C ALA A 5 46.70 -10.74 -38.97
N GLY A 6 45.97 -9.62 -39.01
CA GLY A 6 44.62 -9.55 -38.45
C GLY A 6 43.69 -10.39 -39.31
N ARG A 7 43.40 -11.63 -38.89
CA ARG A 7 42.40 -12.48 -39.53
C ARG A 7 41.08 -11.71 -39.64
N PRO A 8 40.52 -11.44 -40.84
CA PRO A 8 39.32 -10.61 -41.02
C PRO A 8 38.09 -11.16 -40.27
N GLY A 9 38.10 -12.46 -39.92
CA GLY A 9 37.06 -13.07 -39.09
C GLY A 9 37.07 -12.63 -37.61
N HIS A 10 38.20 -12.17 -37.04
CA HIS A 10 38.25 -11.75 -35.64
C HIS A 10 37.60 -10.38 -35.40
N ALA A 11 37.66 -9.48 -36.39
CA ALA A 11 36.99 -8.19 -36.32
C ALA A 11 35.47 -8.34 -36.27
N LEU A 12 34.91 -9.26 -37.09
CA LEU A 12 33.48 -9.56 -37.10
C LEU A 12 33.02 -10.22 -35.78
N VAL A 13 33.82 -11.14 -35.24
CA VAL A 13 33.53 -11.75 -33.93
C VAL A 13 33.58 -10.70 -32.82
N GLY A 14 34.56 -9.79 -32.87
CA GLY A 14 34.68 -8.68 -31.90
C GLY A 14 33.48 -7.73 -31.92
N THR A 15 33.00 -7.36 -33.11
CA THR A 15 31.81 -6.48 -33.22
C THR A 15 30.53 -7.19 -32.79
N MET A 16 30.37 -8.49 -33.09
CA MET A 16 29.23 -9.26 -32.59
C MET A 16 29.22 -9.36 -31.07
N ILE A 17 30.38 -9.63 -30.45
CA ILE A 17 30.51 -9.66 -28.99
C ILE A 17 30.18 -8.30 -28.39
N PHE A 18 30.68 -7.21 -28.99
CA PHE A 18 30.38 -5.85 -28.53
C PHE A 18 28.88 -5.52 -28.61
N LEU A 19 28.21 -5.91 -29.69
CA LEU A 19 26.77 -5.72 -29.84
C LEU A 19 25.97 -6.54 -28.81
N VAL A 20 26.37 -7.79 -28.55
CA VAL A 20 25.74 -8.64 -27.53
C VAL A 20 25.93 -8.05 -26.14
N LEU A 21 27.14 -7.58 -25.81
CA LEU A 21 27.43 -6.93 -24.53
C LEU A 21 26.64 -5.62 -24.37
N GLY A 22 26.53 -4.82 -25.43
CA GLY A 22 25.73 -3.60 -25.43
C GLY A 22 24.24 -3.88 -25.19
N MET A 23 23.69 -4.90 -25.86
CA MET A 23 22.30 -5.32 -25.65
C MET A 23 22.07 -5.90 -24.25
N MET A 24 23.01 -6.67 -23.71
CA MET A 24 22.94 -7.19 -22.34
C MET A 24 22.98 -6.07 -21.30
N LEU A 25 23.85 -5.08 -21.47
CA LEU A 25 23.94 -3.92 -20.58
C LEU A 25 22.64 -3.10 -20.63
N TRP A 26 22.11 -2.87 -21.83
CA TRP A 26 20.84 -2.17 -22.01
C TRP A 26 19.67 -2.91 -21.34
N ALA A 27 19.59 -4.24 -21.51
CA ALA A 27 18.57 -5.09 -20.90
C ALA A 27 18.67 -5.09 -19.36
N ALA A 28 19.88 -5.18 -18.81
CA ALA A 28 20.11 -5.15 -17.36
C ALA A 28 19.66 -3.81 -16.75
N VAL A 29 20.01 -2.69 -17.39
CA VAL A 29 19.60 -1.34 -16.95
C VAL A 29 18.07 -1.19 -16.99
N HIS A 30 17.40 -1.70 -18.04
CA HIS A 30 15.93 -1.63 -18.14
C HIS A 30 15.21 -2.53 -17.13
N GLN A 31 15.77 -3.69 -16.80
CA GLN A 31 15.23 -4.54 -15.73
C GLN A 31 15.37 -3.88 -14.35
N GLN A 32 16.48 -3.18 -14.10
CA GLN A 32 16.71 -2.47 -12.84
C GLN A 32 15.84 -1.22 -12.72
N SER A 33 15.64 -0.46 -13.79
CA SER A 33 14.78 0.73 -13.78
C SER A 33 13.29 0.38 -13.64
N SER A 34 12.84 -0.67 -14.34
CA SER A 34 11.43 -1.12 -14.24
C SER A 34 11.09 -1.69 -12.86
N SER A 35 12.03 -2.39 -12.19
CA SER A 35 11.83 -2.86 -10.82
C SER A 35 11.79 -1.71 -9.81
N HIS A 36 12.67 -0.71 -9.96
CA HIS A 36 12.67 0.48 -9.13
C HIS A 36 11.37 1.28 -9.25
N LEU A 37 10.94 1.58 -10.47
CA LEU A 37 9.69 2.31 -10.74
C LEU A 37 8.45 1.59 -10.21
N ARG A 38 8.42 0.25 -10.26
CA ARG A 38 7.34 -0.54 -9.66
C ARG A 38 7.33 -0.45 -8.14
N SER A 39 8.50 -0.43 -7.50
CA SER A 39 8.59 -0.30 -6.06
C SER A 39 8.20 1.10 -5.56
N GLU A 40 8.63 2.16 -6.25
CA GLU A 40 8.27 3.53 -5.90
C GLU A 40 6.79 3.82 -6.13
N THR A 41 6.22 3.33 -7.22
CA THR A 41 4.78 3.47 -7.46
C THR A 41 3.97 2.68 -6.43
N ALA A 42 4.39 1.47 -6.04
CA ALA A 42 3.75 0.71 -4.97
C ALA A 42 3.84 1.43 -3.61
N LEU A 43 4.97 2.09 -3.30
CA LEU A 43 5.13 2.86 -2.07
C LEU A 43 4.25 4.12 -2.07
N ARG A 44 4.23 4.88 -3.17
CA ARG A 44 3.37 6.06 -3.30
C ARG A 44 1.90 5.71 -3.19
N VAL A 45 1.45 4.64 -3.87
CA VAL A 45 0.06 4.17 -3.77
C VAL A 45 -0.29 3.78 -2.33
N ARG A 46 0.64 3.14 -1.59
CA ARG A 46 0.44 2.82 -0.18
C ARG A 46 0.36 4.08 0.69
N GLU A 47 1.20 5.07 0.46
CA GLU A 47 1.18 6.34 1.21
C GLU A 47 -0.07 7.16 0.93
N GLU A 48 -0.47 7.26 -0.33
CA GLU A 48 -1.69 7.95 -0.77
C GLU A 48 -2.95 7.30 -0.19
N GLN A 49 -3.00 5.96 -0.16
CA GLN A 49 -4.09 5.23 0.50
C GLN A 49 -4.03 5.41 2.03
N ALA A 50 -2.84 5.44 2.63
CA ALA A 50 -2.68 5.57 4.07
C ALA A 50 -3.00 6.97 4.61
N ALA A 51 -2.82 8.04 3.83
CA ALA A 51 -3.03 9.42 4.29
C ALA A 51 -4.45 9.68 4.83
N PRO A 52 -5.53 9.43 4.09
CA PRO A 52 -6.87 9.64 4.62
C PRO A 52 -7.26 8.56 5.65
N LEU A 53 -6.71 7.35 5.53
CA LEU A 53 -6.85 6.27 6.52
C LEU A 53 -6.29 6.66 7.90
N LYS A 54 -5.20 7.43 7.96
CA LYS A 54 -4.62 7.94 9.21
C LYS A 54 -5.57 8.92 9.92
N SER A 55 -6.23 9.79 9.17
CA SER A 55 -7.20 10.74 9.74
C SER A 55 -8.42 10.01 10.33
N ALA A 56 -8.94 9.02 9.60
CA ALA A 56 -10.03 8.16 10.06
C ALA A 56 -9.64 7.32 11.28
N MET A 57 -8.42 6.77 11.31
CA MET A 57 -7.88 6.07 12.48
C MET A 57 -7.71 6.98 13.69
N ALA A 58 -7.21 8.20 13.51
CA ALA A 58 -7.06 9.16 14.59
C ALA A 58 -8.42 9.55 15.18
N TRP A 59 -9.44 9.69 14.34
CA TRP A 59 -10.81 9.93 14.78
C TRP A 59 -11.39 8.75 15.56
N CYS A 60 -11.18 7.51 15.10
CA CYS A 60 -11.56 6.31 15.85
C CYS A 60 -10.87 6.20 17.21
N LEU A 61 -9.59 6.58 17.28
CA LEU A 61 -8.83 6.57 18.51
C LEU A 61 -9.34 7.63 19.47
N ALA A 62 -9.68 8.83 18.99
CA ALA A 62 -10.33 9.86 19.79
C ALA A 62 -11.71 9.42 20.30
N LEU A 63 -12.47 8.66 19.52
CA LEU A 63 -13.73 8.09 19.98
C LEU A 63 -13.52 7.09 21.12
N LEU A 64 -12.53 6.19 21.00
CA LEU A 64 -12.19 5.25 22.08
C LEU A 64 -11.71 5.94 23.36
N THR A 65 -11.08 7.11 23.27
CA THR A 65 -10.70 7.86 24.48
C THR A 65 -11.88 8.56 25.13
N THR A 66 -12.95 8.85 24.37
CA THR A 66 -14.19 9.45 24.89
C THR A 66 -15.17 8.44 25.48
N GLY A 67 -15.10 7.17 25.08
CA GLY A 67 -15.80 6.06 25.72
C GLY A 67 -15.79 4.78 24.91
N ASP A 68 -16.49 3.76 25.41
CA ASP A 68 -16.45 2.41 24.86
C ASP A 68 -17.48 2.21 23.73
N PRO A 69 -17.10 1.61 22.58
CA PRO A 69 -18.04 1.34 21.49
C PRO A 69 -19.10 0.33 21.96
N PRO A 70 -20.33 0.40 21.43
CA PRO A 70 -21.43 -0.48 21.82
C PRO A 70 -21.16 -1.90 21.33
N GLY A 71 -20.49 -2.67 22.17
CA GLY A 71 -20.04 -4.03 21.89
C GLY A 71 -19.56 -4.69 23.18
N GLY A 72 -20.16 -5.83 23.50
CA GLY A 72 -19.68 -6.66 24.61
C GLY A 72 -18.32 -7.29 24.28
N LEU A 73 -17.68 -7.87 25.31
CA LEU A 73 -16.44 -8.63 25.15
C LEU A 73 -16.59 -9.70 24.04
N GLY A 74 -15.63 -9.77 23.12
CA GLY A 74 -15.63 -10.75 22.03
C GLY A 74 -16.61 -10.45 20.89
N ARG A 75 -17.20 -9.26 20.84
CA ARG A 75 -18.02 -8.80 19.71
C ARG A 75 -17.29 -7.74 18.90
N THR A 76 -17.51 -7.80 17.59
CA THR A 76 -17.09 -6.77 16.64
C THR A 76 -18.23 -5.77 16.48
N TYR A 77 -17.91 -4.49 16.60
CA TYR A 77 -18.82 -3.40 16.31
C TYR A 77 -18.35 -2.69 15.04
N GLU A 78 -19.26 -2.47 14.11
CA GLU A 78 -18.99 -1.81 12.83
C GLU A 78 -19.85 -0.57 12.69
N CYS A 79 -19.26 0.54 12.26
CA CYS A 79 -19.97 1.79 12.03
C CYS A 79 -19.43 2.57 10.84
N LEU A 80 -20.31 3.35 10.21
CA LEU A 80 -19.95 4.29 9.14
C LEU A 80 -19.46 5.62 9.74
N MET A 81 -18.39 6.14 9.19
CA MET A 81 -17.91 7.50 9.47
C MET A 81 -17.66 8.24 8.16
N ALA A 82 -17.80 9.57 8.19
CA ALA A 82 -17.40 10.42 7.08
C ALA A 82 -16.26 11.32 7.55
N VAL A 83 -15.09 11.21 6.90
CA VAL A 83 -13.92 12.05 7.20
C VAL A 83 -13.56 12.79 5.92
N ASP A 84 -13.58 14.12 5.98
CA ASP A 84 -13.30 15.01 4.83
C ASP A 84 -14.15 14.69 3.57
N GLY A 85 -15.40 14.29 3.78
CA GLY A 85 -16.35 13.96 2.70
C GLY A 85 -16.19 12.56 2.10
N VAL A 86 -15.27 11.75 2.62
CA VAL A 86 -15.08 10.34 2.22
C VAL A 86 -15.64 9.42 3.29
N GLU A 87 -16.47 8.46 2.89
CA GLU A 87 -17.09 7.49 3.79
C GLU A 87 -16.16 6.29 4.05
N TYR A 88 -15.94 6.01 5.32
CA TYR A 88 -15.16 4.88 5.82
C TYR A 88 -16.01 4.03 6.75
N VAL A 89 -15.65 2.76 6.86
CA VAL A 89 -16.17 1.83 7.87
C VAL A 89 -15.11 1.64 8.94
N ALA A 90 -15.45 1.97 10.17
CA ALA A 90 -14.68 1.55 11.34
C ALA A 90 -15.18 0.20 11.83
N ILE A 91 -14.22 -0.64 12.20
CA ILE A 91 -14.44 -1.94 12.80
C ILE A 91 -13.68 -1.94 14.14
N PHE A 92 -14.43 -1.99 15.23
CA PHE A 92 -13.91 -2.09 16.57
C PHE A 92 -14.08 -3.53 17.06
N ASN A 93 -12.97 -4.19 17.38
CA ASN A 93 -13.00 -5.52 17.98
C ASN A 93 -12.44 -5.42 19.41
N ARG A 94 -13.19 -5.94 20.39
CA ARG A 94 -12.77 -6.03 21.80
C ARG A 94 -12.39 -7.47 22.17
N PRO A 95 -11.17 -7.93 21.83
CA PRO A 95 -10.72 -9.28 22.17
C PRO A 95 -10.55 -9.49 23.68
N SER A 96 -10.29 -8.43 24.46
CA SER A 96 -10.15 -8.51 25.92
C SER A 96 -10.65 -7.23 26.61
N PRO A 97 -10.82 -7.22 27.94
CA PRO A 97 -11.43 -6.09 28.64
C PRO A 97 -10.63 -4.79 28.49
N PHE A 98 -9.33 -4.91 28.25
CA PHE A 98 -8.38 -3.79 28.19
C PHE A 98 -7.76 -3.62 26.80
N ASN A 99 -8.12 -4.45 25.82
CA ASN A 99 -7.58 -4.35 24.47
C ASN A 99 -8.69 -4.16 23.45
N TYR A 100 -8.52 -3.12 22.64
CA TYR A 100 -9.28 -2.89 21.42
C TYR A 100 -8.37 -2.97 20.21
N THR A 101 -8.87 -3.61 19.16
CA THR A 101 -8.27 -3.57 17.83
C THR A 101 -9.19 -2.75 16.93
N ILE A 102 -8.66 -1.68 16.35
CA ILE A 102 -9.37 -0.84 15.37
C ILE A 102 -8.89 -1.22 13.98
N GLN A 103 -9.84 -1.47 13.07
CA GLN A 103 -9.57 -1.55 11.64
C GLN A 103 -10.44 -0.54 10.92
N VAL A 104 -9.87 0.14 9.93
CA VAL A 104 -10.60 1.11 9.11
C VAL A 104 -10.49 0.65 7.67
N ARG A 105 -11.62 0.59 6.98
CA ARG A 105 -11.68 0.27 5.55
C ARG A 105 -12.52 1.31 4.80
N PRO A 106 -12.21 1.59 3.53
CA PRO A 106 -13.10 2.41 2.69
C PRO A 106 -14.46 1.72 2.55
N LYS A 107 -15.54 2.51 2.50
CA LYS A 107 -16.90 1.99 2.35
C LYS A 107 -17.06 1.29 1.02
N VAL A 108 -17.65 0.09 1.04
CA VAL A 108 -18.04 -0.64 -0.17
C VAL A 108 -19.54 -0.42 -0.40
N GLN A 109 -19.86 0.26 -1.50
CA GLN A 109 -21.23 0.61 -1.87
C GLN A 109 -22.08 -0.67 -2.02
N GLY A 110 -23.25 -0.72 -1.37
CA GLY A 110 -24.20 -1.84 -1.40
C GLY A 110 -24.06 -2.89 -0.29
N GLN A 111 -22.91 -3.05 0.36
CA GLN A 111 -22.76 -3.93 1.54
C GLN A 111 -22.84 -3.15 2.85
N ASP A 112 -22.23 -1.98 2.88
CA ASP A 112 -22.01 -1.23 4.12
C ASP A 112 -23.12 -0.17 4.35
N ASP A 113 -24.08 -0.03 3.44
CA ASP A 113 -25.16 0.98 3.53
C ASP A 113 -26.16 0.74 4.67
N LEU A 114 -26.18 -0.48 5.23
CA LEU A 114 -27.03 -0.86 6.36
C LEU A 114 -26.34 -0.67 7.71
N LEU A 115 -25.06 -0.28 7.73
CA LEU A 115 -24.32 -0.08 8.96
C LEU A 115 -24.75 1.20 9.67
N PRO A 116 -24.77 1.22 11.01
CA PRO A 116 -25.11 2.41 11.75
C PRO A 116 -24.03 3.49 11.58
N THR A 117 -24.44 4.75 11.53
CA THR A 117 -23.51 5.88 11.58
C THR A 117 -22.85 5.93 12.96
N ALA A 118 -21.55 6.23 13.01
CA ALA A 118 -20.80 6.39 14.24
C ALA A 118 -21.42 7.50 15.10
N PRO A 119 -21.72 7.24 16.38
CA PRO A 119 -22.22 8.27 17.30
C PRO A 119 -21.12 9.28 17.63
N GLU A 120 -21.51 10.53 17.94
CA GLU A 120 -20.58 11.66 18.14
C GLU A 120 -19.64 11.49 19.34
N THR A 121 -20.03 10.68 20.31
CA THR A 121 -19.27 10.34 21.52
C THR A 121 -19.74 8.97 21.98
N PHE A 122 -18.94 7.92 21.87
CA PHE A 122 -19.30 6.65 22.52
C PHE A 122 -19.39 6.91 24.02
N GLY A 123 -20.56 6.68 24.60
CA GLY A 123 -20.89 7.06 25.96
C GLY A 123 -21.00 5.84 26.87
N GLY A 124 -20.28 5.87 27.99
CA GLY A 124 -20.41 4.94 29.11
C GLY A 124 -19.18 4.08 29.34
#